data_AF-A0A972R6N2-F1
#
_entry.id   AF-A0A972R6N2-F1
#
_cell.length_a   1.000
_cell.length_b   1.000
_cell.length_c   1.000
_cell.angle_alpha   90.00
_cell.angle_beta   90.00
_cell.angle_gamma   90.00
#
_symmetry.space_group_name_H-M   'P 1'
#
loop_
_entity.id
_entity.type
_entity.pdbx_description
1 polymer ?
#
loop_
_entity_poly.entity_id
_entity_poly.type
_entity_poly.pdbx_seq_one_letter_code
_entity_poly.pdbx_strand_id
1 'polypeptide(L)'
;FFDDIIAAIVLLIIYFGTNFYSYTAFSAEMPHNYLFTLYVLIIWLTIRWHKTFSIKHLSLLAVCVGIATLARPTELISILIPLLWGCHDKLSCGRKVQLLISKRKQILVFVSILLSIGLIQIIYWKIFSGKFIYYSYKNPGEGFEFLWPYTLKTLFSFRKGWFVYTPIMIFAVVGFIPTFRKNKKVFFTLFSFFIINLWIVSSWSCWWYAQSMGQRALVQSYAVMAIPLGYFVSSIANRALWLKISLTLVMLFFIILNLFQAWQLRNNILSGDRMTFEYYIKSFGKTKINKADRKLLLINRFFGGLKETMTNENGLTKKIVYTNSFEKTNHAHQSNRYKHSGNYSLVMDSSISYSPGYTEKYKDITDKDYAWIRASIWVYPVHETKWVKGSFVVTFSHGGKAYKYRTIDLNMADLTLHEWNKLTLDYLTPEVRSPNDELKVYIWNRGKKEIYFDDLEVITFD
;
A
#
# COMPACT_ATOMS: atom_id res chain seq x y z
N PHE A 1 -32.61 -14.77 -0.25
CA PHE A 1 -31.85 -14.97 -1.49
C PHE A 1 -31.72 -16.44 -1.80
N PHE A 2 -31.30 -17.24 -0.82
CA PHE A 2 -31.06 -18.67 -0.95
C PHE A 2 -31.71 -19.39 0.24
N ASP A 3 -31.89 -20.71 0.13
CA ASP A 3 -32.22 -21.57 1.27
C ASP A 3 -31.06 -21.64 2.28
N ASP A 4 -31.34 -22.21 3.46
CA ASP A 4 -30.39 -22.26 4.57
C ASP A 4 -29.14 -23.09 4.25
N ILE A 5 -29.26 -24.13 3.42
CA ILE A 5 -28.13 -24.99 3.03
C ILE A 5 -27.14 -24.20 2.17
N ILE A 6 -27.64 -23.53 1.12
CA ILE A 6 -26.79 -22.72 0.24
C ILE A 6 -26.18 -21.56 1.02
N ALA A 7 -26.95 -20.92 1.90
CA ALA A 7 -26.44 -19.85 2.76
C ALA A 7 -25.29 -20.36 3.66
N ALA A 8 -25.46 -21.50 4.32
CA ALA A 8 -24.42 -22.11 5.15
C ALA A 8 -23.16 -22.45 4.33
N ILE A 9 -23.32 -23.07 3.15
CA ILE A 9 -22.20 -23.38 2.26
C ILE A 9 -21.44 -22.11 1.86
N VAL A 10 -22.15 -21.05 1.47
CA VAL A 10 -21.51 -19.77 1.09
C VAL A 10 -20.73 -19.18 2.26
N LEU A 11 -21.30 -19.19 3.47
CA LEU A 11 -20.62 -18.67 4.66
C LEU A 11 -19.34 -19.46 4.97
N LEU A 12 -19.40 -20.80 4.89
CA LEU A 12 -18.23 -21.66 5.06
C LEU A 12 -17.16 -21.41 4.00
N ILE A 13 -17.57 -21.24 2.73
CA ILE A 13 -16.65 -20.93 1.63
C ILE A 13 -15.99 -19.55 1.85
N ILE A 14 -16.76 -18.53 2.24
CA ILE A 14 -16.21 -17.19 2.48
C ILE A 14 -15.24 -17.22 3.67
N TYR A 15 -15.60 -17.89 4.76
CA TYR A 15 -14.75 -17.96 5.94
C TYR A 15 -13.47 -18.75 5.66
N PHE A 16 -13.57 -20.03 5.31
CA PHE A 16 -12.41 -20.93 5.17
C PHE A 16 -11.70 -20.83 3.83
N GLY A 17 -12.37 -20.40 2.77
CA GLY A 17 -11.80 -20.34 1.42
C GLY A 17 -11.11 -19.02 1.08
N THR A 18 -11.21 -18.02 1.95
CA THR A 18 -10.63 -16.71 1.71
C THR A 18 -9.69 -16.29 2.82
N ASN A 19 -8.85 -15.30 2.52
CA ASN A 19 -8.01 -14.66 3.54
C ASN A 19 -8.80 -14.04 4.72
N PHE A 20 -10.14 -13.97 4.69
CA PHE A 20 -10.96 -13.58 5.83
C PHE A 20 -10.66 -14.41 7.09
N TYR A 21 -10.49 -15.74 6.96
CA TYR A 21 -10.08 -16.60 8.07
C TYR A 21 -8.79 -16.11 8.74
N SER A 22 -7.77 -15.73 7.95
CA SER A 22 -6.50 -15.24 8.49
C SER A 22 -6.67 -13.92 9.23
N TYR A 23 -7.53 -13.01 8.76
CA TYR A 23 -7.79 -11.74 9.44
C TYR A 23 -8.61 -11.92 10.71
N THR A 24 -9.54 -12.87 10.76
CA THR A 24 -10.31 -13.15 11.98
C THR A 24 -9.49 -13.93 13.00
N ALA A 25 -8.68 -14.89 12.56
CA ALA A 25 -7.95 -15.80 13.46
C ALA A 25 -6.60 -15.25 13.94
N PHE A 26 -5.88 -14.49 13.09
CA PHE A 26 -4.48 -14.12 13.36
C PHE A 26 -4.21 -12.62 13.28
N SER A 27 -5.12 -11.81 12.75
CA SER A 27 -4.92 -10.36 12.59
C SER A 27 -6.17 -9.57 12.98
N ALA A 28 -6.78 -9.98 14.11
CA ALA A 28 -8.08 -9.47 14.57
C ALA A 28 -8.10 -7.94 14.79
N GLU A 29 -6.93 -7.36 15.06
CA GLU A 29 -6.74 -5.92 15.27
C GLU A 29 -6.90 -5.09 13.97
N MET A 30 -6.86 -5.72 12.80
CA MET A 30 -7.05 -5.01 11.53
C MET A 30 -8.53 -4.62 11.31
N PRO A 31 -8.80 -3.48 10.64
CA PRO A 31 -10.17 -2.98 10.49
C PRO A 31 -11.08 -3.88 9.61
N HIS A 32 -10.51 -4.85 8.88
CA HIS A 32 -11.22 -5.63 7.87
C HIS A 32 -12.37 -6.48 8.44
N ASN A 33 -12.25 -6.97 9.67
CA ASN A 33 -13.29 -7.78 10.32
C ASN A 33 -14.53 -6.92 10.63
N TYR A 34 -14.32 -5.75 11.22
CA TYR A 34 -15.39 -4.80 11.52
C TYR A 34 -16.03 -4.27 10.23
N LEU A 35 -15.21 -3.97 9.22
CA LEU A 35 -15.69 -3.55 7.92
C LEU A 35 -16.56 -4.61 7.25
N PHE A 36 -16.16 -5.89 7.27
CA PHE A 36 -16.99 -6.97 6.74
C PHE A 36 -18.38 -6.99 7.39
N THR A 37 -18.45 -6.90 8.73
CA THR A 37 -19.72 -6.81 9.46
C THR A 37 -20.54 -5.59 9.06
N LEU A 38 -19.90 -4.42 8.93
CA LEU A 38 -20.57 -3.20 8.46
C LEU A 38 -21.16 -3.37 7.05
N TYR A 39 -20.45 -4.03 6.13
CA TYR A 39 -20.98 -4.32 4.80
C TYR A 39 -22.19 -5.27 4.83
N VAL A 40 -22.19 -6.29 5.69
CA VAL A 40 -23.37 -7.15 5.91
C VAL A 40 -24.55 -6.32 6.39
N LEU A 41 -24.34 -5.43 7.37
CA LEU A 41 -25.38 -4.53 7.88
C LEU A 41 -25.86 -3.55 6.81
N ILE A 42 -24.96 -2.99 6.00
CA ILE A 42 -25.30 -2.09 4.89
C ILE A 42 -26.21 -2.79 3.88
N ILE A 43 -25.88 -4.02 3.48
CA ILE A 43 -26.72 -4.81 2.56
C ILE A 43 -28.09 -5.09 3.21
N TRP A 44 -28.10 -5.55 4.46
CA TRP A 44 -29.33 -5.89 5.16
C TRP A 44 -30.23 -4.66 5.36
N LEU A 45 -29.70 -3.55 5.85
CA LEU A 45 -30.44 -2.29 6.04
C LEU A 45 -30.90 -1.70 4.72
N THR A 46 -30.12 -1.85 3.64
CA THR A 46 -30.55 -1.49 2.29
C THR A 46 -31.83 -2.25 1.91
N ILE A 47 -31.85 -3.57 2.12
CA ILE A 47 -33.03 -4.40 1.83
C ILE A 47 -34.21 -4.00 2.71
N ARG A 48 -34.00 -3.80 4.01
CA ARG A 48 -35.05 -3.42 4.96
C ARG A 48 -35.65 -2.06 4.63
N TRP A 49 -34.83 -1.08 4.27
CA TRP A 49 -35.31 0.24 3.87
C TRP A 49 -36.13 0.19 2.58
N HIS A 50 -35.69 -0.56 1.56
CA HIS A 50 -36.47 -0.70 0.33
C HIS A 50 -37.80 -1.44 0.51
N LYS A 51 -37.96 -2.23 1.58
CA LYS A 51 -39.23 -2.90 1.93
C LYS A 51 -40.19 -2.03 2.74
N THR A 52 -39.66 -1.18 3.61
CA THR A 52 -40.46 -0.47 4.64
C THR A 52 -40.46 1.05 4.50
N PHE A 53 -39.51 1.61 3.75
CA PHE A 53 -39.20 3.05 3.69
C PHE A 53 -39.10 3.73 5.05
N SER A 54 -38.71 2.97 6.08
CA SER A 54 -38.64 3.45 7.45
C SER A 54 -37.37 4.25 7.67
N ILE A 55 -37.52 5.46 8.23
CA ILE A 55 -36.42 6.37 8.53
C ILE A 55 -35.38 5.74 9.45
N LYS A 56 -35.81 4.88 10.40
CA LYS A 56 -34.91 4.16 11.32
C LYS A 56 -33.89 3.32 10.55
N HIS A 57 -34.33 2.55 9.55
CA HIS A 57 -33.43 1.72 8.75
C HIS A 57 -32.47 2.58 7.92
N LEU A 58 -32.94 3.72 7.38
CA LEU A 58 -32.08 4.62 6.62
C LEU A 58 -31.05 5.33 7.50
N SER A 59 -31.44 5.76 8.71
CA SER A 59 -30.52 6.37 9.67
C SER A 59 -29.46 5.38 10.12
N LEU A 60 -29.83 4.14 10.45
CA LEU A 60 -28.86 3.09 10.77
C LEU A 60 -27.93 2.79 9.59
N LEU A 61 -28.47 2.81 8.35
CA LEU A 61 -27.67 2.63 7.15
C LEU A 61 -26.64 3.76 6.99
N ALA A 62 -27.04 5.01 7.24
CA ALA A 62 -26.15 6.17 7.23
C ALA A 62 -25.03 6.03 8.27
N VAL A 63 -25.38 5.56 9.48
CA VAL A 63 -24.40 5.28 10.53
C VAL A 63 -23.40 4.21 10.07
N CYS A 64 -23.86 3.09 9.52
CA CYS A 64 -22.95 2.04 9.05
C CYS A 64 -22.02 2.51 7.92
N VAL A 65 -22.54 3.24 6.92
CA VAL A 65 -21.72 3.80 5.83
C VAL A 65 -20.74 4.85 6.38
N GLY A 66 -21.19 5.71 7.30
CA GLY A 66 -20.37 6.72 7.96
C GLY A 66 -19.21 6.10 8.75
N ILE A 67 -19.48 5.10 9.59
CA ILE A 67 -18.44 4.40 10.35
C ILE A 67 -17.48 3.66 9.43
N ALA A 68 -17.98 3.00 8.38
CA ALA A 68 -17.12 2.34 7.40
C ALA A 68 -16.16 3.33 6.72
N THR A 69 -16.69 4.49 6.33
CA THR A 69 -15.92 5.60 5.74
C THR A 69 -14.92 6.20 6.71
N LEU A 70 -15.29 6.33 7.99
CA LEU A 70 -14.40 6.83 9.04
C LEU A 70 -13.23 5.87 9.29
N ALA A 71 -13.51 4.57 9.31
CA ALA A 71 -12.47 3.55 9.45
C ALA A 71 -11.50 3.57 8.26
N ARG A 72 -12.03 3.72 7.04
CA ARG A 72 -11.24 3.84 5.80
C ARG A 72 -12.00 4.71 4.79
N PRO A 73 -11.46 5.88 4.39
CA PRO A 73 -12.16 6.80 3.49
C PRO A 73 -12.62 6.17 2.16
N THR A 74 -11.89 5.16 1.66
CA THR A 74 -12.25 4.42 0.45
C THR A 74 -13.58 3.67 0.56
N GLU A 75 -14.04 3.33 1.76
CA GLU A 75 -15.27 2.56 1.99
C GLU A 75 -16.56 3.38 1.82
N LEU A 76 -16.44 4.69 1.56
CA LEU A 76 -17.56 5.52 1.11
C LEU A 76 -18.26 4.93 -0.11
N ILE A 77 -17.52 4.17 -0.95
CA ILE A 77 -18.06 3.44 -2.09
C ILE A 77 -19.21 2.48 -1.74
N SER A 78 -19.33 2.04 -0.49
CA SER A 78 -20.47 1.25 -0.02
C SER A 78 -21.82 1.94 -0.25
N ILE A 79 -21.86 3.27 -0.39
CA ILE A 79 -23.08 4.04 -0.74
C ILE A 79 -23.69 3.63 -2.08
N LEU A 80 -22.89 3.07 -3.00
CA LEU A 80 -23.38 2.54 -4.27
C LEU A 80 -24.42 1.43 -4.07
N ILE A 81 -24.31 0.67 -2.97
CA ILE A 81 -25.23 -0.44 -2.67
C ILE A 81 -26.67 0.08 -2.54
N PRO A 82 -27.02 0.96 -1.58
CA PRO A 82 -28.38 1.50 -1.51
C PRO A 82 -28.76 2.43 -2.66
N LEU A 83 -27.80 3.12 -3.27
CA LEU A 83 -28.07 4.06 -4.36
C LEU A 83 -28.51 3.35 -5.64
N LEU A 84 -27.86 2.25 -6.00
CA LEU A 84 -28.15 1.49 -7.22
C LEU A 84 -29.09 0.31 -6.98
N TRP A 85 -29.51 0.05 -5.74
CA TRP A 85 -30.37 -1.09 -5.42
C TRP A 85 -31.68 -1.08 -6.24
N GLY A 86 -31.94 -2.16 -6.97
CA GLY A 86 -33.15 -2.31 -7.79
C GLY A 86 -33.06 -1.70 -9.20
N CYS A 87 -31.96 -1.01 -9.54
CA CYS A 87 -31.72 -0.43 -10.86
C CYS A 87 -31.25 -1.51 -11.84
N HIS A 88 -32.01 -1.77 -12.91
CA HIS A 88 -31.68 -2.82 -13.89
C HIS A 88 -31.97 -2.46 -15.36
N ASP A 89 -32.61 -1.32 -15.60
CA ASP A 89 -32.90 -0.74 -16.90
C ASP A 89 -33.16 0.76 -16.74
N LYS A 90 -33.30 1.50 -17.84
CA LYS A 90 -33.52 2.97 -17.81
C LYS A 90 -34.76 3.36 -17.00
N LEU A 91 -35.85 2.59 -17.08
CA LEU A 91 -37.11 2.88 -16.40
C LEU A 91 -37.01 2.70 -14.88
N SER A 92 -36.40 1.60 -14.44
CA SER A 92 -36.15 1.31 -13.03
C SER A 92 -35.18 2.31 -12.40
N CYS A 93 -34.14 2.75 -13.14
CA CYS A 93 -33.29 3.86 -12.72
C CYS A 93 -34.09 5.17 -12.56
N GLY A 94 -34.97 5.50 -13.51
CA GLY A 94 -35.87 6.65 -13.42
C GLY A 94 -36.78 6.59 -12.18
N ARG A 95 -37.38 5.43 -11.91
CA ARG A 95 -38.18 5.18 -10.69
C ARG A 95 -37.34 5.31 -9.41
N LYS A 96 -36.08 4.88 -9.43
CA LYS A 96 -35.17 5.05 -8.30
C LYS A 96 -34.90 6.52 -8.02
N VAL A 97 -34.66 7.34 -9.05
CA VAL A 97 -34.50 8.79 -8.90
C VAL A 97 -35.76 9.42 -8.31
N GLN A 98 -36.93 9.09 -8.85
CA GLN A 98 -38.22 9.57 -8.31
C GLN A 98 -38.44 9.15 -6.85
N LEU A 99 -38.05 7.92 -6.50
CA LEU A 99 -38.10 7.44 -5.12
C LEU A 99 -37.22 8.30 -4.19
N LEU A 100 -35.98 8.59 -4.59
CA LEU A 100 -35.07 9.42 -3.79
C LEU A 100 -35.62 10.84 -3.62
N ILE A 101 -36.19 11.43 -4.68
CA ILE A 101 -36.84 12.75 -4.64
C ILE A 101 -38.05 12.73 -3.70
N SER A 102 -38.94 11.74 -3.83
CA SER A 102 -40.13 11.62 -2.97
C SER A 102 -39.76 11.42 -1.48
N LYS A 103 -38.61 10.79 -1.21
CA LYS A 103 -38.06 10.59 0.14
C LYS A 103 -36.98 11.60 0.52
N ARG A 104 -36.94 12.80 -0.11
CA ARG A 104 -35.91 13.83 0.12
C ARG A 104 -35.63 14.13 1.59
N LYS A 105 -36.66 14.18 2.45
CA LYS A 105 -36.48 14.41 3.89
C LYS A 105 -35.64 13.31 4.56
N GLN A 106 -35.86 12.05 4.17
CA GLN A 106 -35.06 10.94 4.68
C GLN A 106 -33.62 10.99 4.13
N ILE A 107 -33.45 11.36 2.86
CA ILE A 107 -32.13 11.53 2.24
C ILE A 107 -31.35 12.66 2.93
N LEU A 108 -32.01 13.77 3.27
CA LEU A 108 -31.38 14.83 4.06
C LEU A 108 -30.91 14.31 5.42
N VAL A 109 -31.72 13.52 6.13
CA VAL A 109 -31.29 12.87 7.38
C VAL A 109 -30.09 11.95 7.16
N PHE A 110 -30.10 11.14 6.10
CA PHE A 110 -28.97 10.26 5.74
C PHE A 110 -27.68 11.07 5.54
N VAL A 111 -27.75 12.14 4.74
CA VAL A 111 -26.59 13.00 4.45
C VAL A 111 -26.11 13.72 5.71
N SER A 112 -27.03 14.26 6.53
CA SER A 112 -26.69 14.91 7.79
C SER A 112 -25.94 13.98 8.73
N ILE A 113 -26.41 12.73 8.91
CA ILE A 113 -25.72 11.73 9.76
C ILE A 113 -24.32 11.42 9.21
N LEU A 114 -24.19 11.22 7.90
CA LEU A 114 -22.91 10.91 7.27
C LEU A 114 -21.91 12.07 7.44
N LEU A 115 -22.36 13.31 7.26
CA LEU A 115 -21.56 14.50 7.52
C LEU A 115 -21.19 14.64 9.00
N SER A 116 -22.13 14.41 9.93
CA SER A 116 -21.84 14.44 11.37
C SER A 116 -20.76 13.44 11.78
N ILE A 117 -20.77 12.23 11.23
CA ILE A 117 -19.72 11.23 11.48
C ILE A 117 -18.40 11.68 10.82
N GLY A 118 -18.45 12.19 9.58
CA GLY A 118 -17.26 12.70 8.90
C GLY A 118 -16.60 13.89 9.62
N LEU A 119 -17.39 14.73 10.29
CA LEU A 119 -16.90 15.84 11.10
C LEU A 119 -16.01 15.37 12.26
N ILE A 120 -16.21 14.15 12.78
CA ILE A 120 -15.33 13.59 13.83
C ILE A 120 -13.88 13.55 13.34
N GLN A 121 -13.64 13.11 12.10
CA GLN A 121 -12.30 13.06 11.51
C GLN A 121 -11.70 14.46 11.27
N ILE A 122 -12.52 15.40 10.81
CA ILE A 122 -12.11 16.78 10.52
C ILE A 122 -11.75 17.52 11.81
N ILE A 123 -12.56 17.36 12.86
CA ILE A 123 -12.30 17.90 14.20
C ILE A 123 -11.01 17.30 14.76
N TYR A 124 -10.83 15.98 14.66
CA TYR A 124 -9.60 15.31 15.09
C TYR A 124 -8.37 15.91 14.40
N TRP A 125 -8.39 16.09 13.07
CA TRP A 125 -7.30 16.74 12.36
C TRP A 125 -7.06 18.17 12.83
N LYS A 126 -8.13 18.95 13.07
CA LYS A 126 -7.99 20.33 13.54
C LYS A 126 -7.33 20.41 14.91
N ILE A 127 -7.73 19.55 15.85
CA ILE A 127 -7.18 19.50 17.21
C ILE A 127 -5.68 19.14 17.19
N PHE A 128 -5.31 18.07 16.48
CA PHE A 128 -3.95 17.51 16.59
C PHE A 128 -2.95 18.04 15.57
N SER A 129 -3.41 18.50 14.40
CA SER A 129 -2.52 18.99 13.34
C SER A 129 -2.67 20.49 13.06
N GLY A 130 -3.66 21.15 13.66
CA GLY A 130 -4.03 22.54 13.36
C GLY A 130 -4.74 22.72 12.01
N LYS A 131 -4.84 21.68 11.19
CA LYS A 131 -5.39 21.69 9.81
C LYS A 131 -6.73 20.94 9.75
N PHE A 132 -7.66 21.41 8.93
CA PHE A 132 -8.95 20.73 8.71
C PHE A 132 -8.85 19.48 7.84
N ILE A 133 -7.79 19.36 7.03
CA ILE A 133 -7.47 18.17 6.25
C ILE A 133 -5.99 17.88 6.46
N TYR A 134 -5.67 16.68 6.92
CA TYR A 134 -4.30 16.25 7.18
C TYR A 134 -4.03 14.93 6.49
N TYR A 135 -3.04 14.92 5.58
CA TYR A 135 -2.58 13.73 4.88
C TYR A 135 -1.50 13.04 5.71
N SER A 136 -1.80 11.86 6.25
CA SER A 136 -0.90 11.11 7.12
C SER A 136 0.22 10.38 6.38
N TYR A 137 0.08 10.13 5.08
CA TYR A 137 1.12 9.53 4.27
C TYR A 137 2.18 10.58 3.93
N LYS A 138 3.34 10.48 4.61
CA LYS A 138 4.48 11.39 4.39
C LYS A 138 5.34 10.99 3.19
N ASN A 139 5.12 9.81 2.61
CA ASN A 139 5.85 9.33 1.45
C ASN A 139 5.20 9.88 0.17
N PRO A 140 5.76 10.90 -0.49
CA PRO A 140 5.25 11.37 -1.79
C PRO A 140 5.33 10.29 -2.89
N GLY A 141 6.06 9.19 -2.68
CA GLY A 141 6.02 7.98 -3.49
C GLY A 141 4.75 7.13 -3.29
N GLU A 142 3.83 7.51 -2.40
CA GLU A 142 2.55 6.81 -2.20
C GLU A 142 1.36 7.69 -2.60
N GLY A 143 0.37 7.09 -3.26
CA GLY A 143 -0.83 7.82 -3.69
C GLY A 143 -1.73 7.01 -4.63
N PHE A 144 -2.78 7.65 -5.13
CA PHE A 144 -3.69 7.07 -6.11
C PHE A 144 -3.27 7.38 -7.56
N GLU A 145 -3.35 6.36 -8.43
CA GLU A 145 -3.05 6.39 -9.86
C GLU A 145 -4.24 5.83 -10.65
N PHE A 146 -5.33 6.62 -10.66
CA PHE A 146 -6.63 6.23 -11.21
C PHE A 146 -6.63 5.88 -12.70
N LEU A 147 -5.75 6.50 -13.49
CA LEU A 147 -5.63 6.26 -14.94
C LEU A 147 -4.80 5.03 -15.28
N TRP A 148 -3.92 4.59 -14.37
CA TRP A 148 -2.99 3.48 -14.58
C TRP A 148 -3.03 2.52 -13.38
N PRO A 149 -4.20 1.93 -13.07
CA PRO A 149 -4.33 1.09 -11.90
C PRO A 149 -3.53 -0.21 -12.06
N TYR A 150 -3.00 -0.71 -10.95
CA TYR A 150 -2.22 -1.95 -10.88
C TYR A 150 -3.11 -3.21 -10.92
N THR A 151 -4.26 -3.17 -11.61
CA THR A 151 -5.32 -4.18 -11.51
C THR A 151 -4.85 -5.59 -11.79
N LEU A 152 -4.04 -5.81 -12.84
CA LEU A 152 -3.51 -7.15 -13.14
C LEU A 152 -2.56 -7.64 -12.03
N LYS A 153 -1.73 -6.75 -11.47
CA LYS A 153 -0.86 -7.11 -10.33
C LYS A 153 -1.71 -7.42 -9.09
N THR A 154 -2.72 -6.60 -8.80
CA THR A 154 -3.67 -6.81 -7.70
C THR A 154 -4.39 -8.15 -7.80
N LEU A 155 -4.72 -8.62 -9.00
CA LEU A 155 -5.44 -9.88 -9.22
C LEU A 155 -4.52 -11.11 -9.26
N PHE A 156 -3.37 -11.03 -9.95
CA PHE A 156 -2.62 -12.22 -10.37
C PHE A 156 -1.15 -12.25 -9.96
N SER A 157 -0.58 -11.16 -9.43
CA SER A 157 0.84 -11.17 -9.05
C SER A 157 1.12 -12.20 -7.95
N PHE A 158 2.22 -12.95 -8.04
CA PHE A 158 2.65 -13.83 -6.95
C PHE A 158 3.10 -13.08 -5.70
N ARG A 159 3.27 -11.75 -5.76
CA ARG A 159 3.53 -10.95 -4.56
C ARG A 159 2.33 -10.95 -3.60
N LYS A 160 1.13 -10.73 -4.15
CA LYS A 160 -0.12 -10.44 -3.39
C LYS A 160 -1.44 -10.70 -4.10
N GLY A 161 -1.41 -11.28 -5.29
CA GLY A 161 -2.54 -11.40 -6.20
C GLY A 161 -3.76 -12.01 -5.51
N TRP A 162 -4.92 -11.39 -5.69
CA TRP A 162 -6.15 -11.82 -5.06
C TRP A 162 -6.50 -13.27 -5.42
N PHE A 163 -6.39 -13.64 -6.69
CA PHE A 163 -6.68 -15.01 -7.13
C PHE A 163 -5.55 -16.00 -6.85
N VAL A 164 -4.34 -15.53 -6.52
CA VAL A 164 -3.23 -16.41 -6.10
C VAL A 164 -3.46 -16.90 -4.67
N TYR A 165 -3.83 -15.98 -3.77
CA TYR A 165 -3.97 -16.26 -2.34
C TYR A 165 -5.42 -16.49 -1.90
N THR A 166 -6.39 -16.22 -2.77
CA THR A 166 -7.83 -16.41 -2.50
C THR A 166 -8.53 -16.89 -3.79
N PRO A 167 -8.09 -18.02 -4.37
CA PRO A 167 -8.55 -18.52 -5.67
C PRO A 167 -10.05 -18.82 -5.72
N ILE A 168 -10.67 -19.15 -4.57
CA ILE A 168 -12.10 -19.44 -4.48
C ILE A 168 -12.99 -18.28 -4.98
N MET A 169 -12.49 -17.05 -4.93
CA MET A 169 -13.25 -15.87 -5.36
C MET A 169 -13.46 -15.80 -6.86
N ILE A 170 -12.76 -16.62 -7.66
CA ILE A 170 -13.04 -16.76 -9.09
C ILE A 170 -14.50 -17.24 -9.31
N PHE A 171 -15.00 -18.10 -8.42
CA PHE A 171 -16.38 -18.58 -8.47
C PHE A 171 -17.40 -17.50 -8.12
N ALA A 172 -17.04 -16.58 -7.22
CA ALA A 172 -17.88 -15.42 -6.94
C ALA A 172 -17.95 -14.47 -8.15
N VAL A 173 -16.83 -14.27 -8.86
CA VAL A 173 -16.80 -13.48 -10.10
C VAL A 173 -17.61 -14.15 -11.21
N VAL A 174 -17.41 -15.46 -11.45
CA VAL A 174 -18.24 -16.23 -12.40
C VAL A 174 -19.72 -16.22 -11.99
N GLY A 175 -20.00 -16.17 -10.69
CA GLY A 175 -21.34 -16.05 -10.10
C GLY A 175 -22.13 -14.81 -10.50
N PHE A 176 -21.48 -13.78 -11.04
CA PHE A 176 -22.18 -12.66 -11.67
C PHE A 176 -23.03 -13.10 -12.87
N ILE A 177 -22.64 -14.15 -13.60
CA ILE A 177 -23.41 -14.69 -14.75
C ILE A 177 -24.78 -15.23 -14.31
N PRO A 178 -24.90 -16.20 -13.37
CA PRO A 178 -26.20 -16.63 -12.89
C PRO A 178 -26.95 -15.52 -12.12
N THR A 179 -26.25 -14.58 -11.48
CA THR A 179 -26.89 -13.41 -10.85
C THR A 179 -27.62 -12.55 -11.88
N PHE A 180 -26.98 -12.25 -13.02
CA PHE A 180 -27.61 -11.51 -14.11
C PHE A 180 -28.83 -12.25 -14.67
N ARG A 181 -28.74 -13.57 -14.82
CA ARG A 181 -29.83 -14.38 -15.38
C ARG A 181 -31.03 -14.51 -14.42
N LYS A 182 -30.77 -14.70 -13.13
CA LYS A 182 -31.81 -14.99 -12.12
C LYS A 182 -32.32 -13.75 -11.38
N ASN A 183 -31.51 -12.71 -11.22
CA ASN A 183 -31.88 -11.53 -10.43
C ASN A 183 -31.18 -10.24 -10.92
N LYS A 184 -31.61 -9.74 -12.08
CA LYS A 184 -31.14 -8.48 -12.66
C LYS A 184 -31.26 -7.28 -11.71
N LYS A 185 -32.26 -7.28 -10.81
CA LYS A 185 -32.53 -6.19 -9.87
C LYS A 185 -31.38 -5.89 -8.91
N VAL A 186 -30.58 -6.90 -8.56
CA VAL A 186 -29.40 -6.73 -7.69
C VAL A 186 -28.08 -6.80 -8.46
N PHE A 187 -28.08 -7.44 -9.64
CA PHE A 187 -26.87 -7.63 -10.44
C PHE A 187 -26.08 -6.34 -10.65
N PHE A 188 -26.71 -5.30 -11.21
CA PHE A 188 -26.00 -4.07 -11.56
C PHE A 188 -25.46 -3.34 -10.34
N THR A 189 -26.16 -3.41 -9.20
CA THR A 189 -25.68 -2.86 -7.92
C THR A 189 -24.39 -3.55 -7.48
N LEU A 190 -24.41 -4.89 -7.40
CA LEU A 190 -23.29 -5.69 -6.90
C LEU A 190 -22.10 -5.64 -7.87
N PHE A 191 -22.37 -5.70 -9.17
CA PHE A 191 -21.35 -5.65 -10.21
C PHE A 191 -20.69 -4.28 -10.30
N SER A 192 -21.47 -3.19 -10.29
CA SER A 192 -20.91 -1.83 -10.31
C SER A 192 -20.09 -1.55 -9.05
N PHE A 193 -20.58 -1.95 -7.88
CA PHE A 193 -19.79 -1.88 -6.66
C PHE A 193 -18.47 -2.65 -6.79
N PHE A 194 -18.51 -3.90 -7.25
CA PHE A 194 -17.31 -4.73 -7.38
C PHE A 194 -16.28 -4.11 -8.32
N ILE A 195 -16.70 -3.66 -9.50
CA ILE A 195 -15.79 -3.08 -10.51
C ILE A 195 -15.18 -1.78 -10.02
N ILE A 196 -15.99 -0.87 -9.46
CA ILE A 196 -15.48 0.42 -8.97
C ILE A 196 -14.60 0.20 -7.73
N ASN A 197 -14.98 -0.72 -6.82
CA ASN A 197 -14.16 -1.04 -5.65
C ASN A 197 -12.81 -1.65 -6.06
N LEU A 198 -12.80 -2.60 -7.01
CA LEU A 198 -11.58 -3.18 -7.54
C LEU A 198 -10.70 -2.10 -8.20
N TRP A 199 -11.30 -1.17 -8.95
CA TRP A 199 -10.59 -0.05 -9.56
C TRP A 199 -9.95 0.87 -8.50
N ILE A 200 -10.69 1.30 -7.47
CA ILE A 200 -10.14 2.13 -6.38
C ILE A 200 -9.00 1.40 -5.66
N VAL A 201 -9.21 0.14 -5.30
CA VAL A 201 -8.22 -0.67 -4.59
C VAL A 201 -6.96 -0.88 -5.43
N SER A 202 -7.12 -1.17 -6.72
CA SER A 202 -5.96 -1.34 -7.61
C SER A 202 -5.29 -0.02 -8.02
N SER A 203 -5.91 1.13 -7.77
CA SER A 203 -5.32 2.44 -8.05
C SER A 203 -4.33 2.91 -6.98
N TRP A 204 -4.21 2.25 -5.84
CA TRP A 204 -3.23 2.64 -4.82
C TRP A 204 -1.82 2.19 -5.22
N SER A 205 -0.83 3.08 -5.22
CA SER A 205 0.53 2.79 -5.72
C SER A 205 1.23 1.66 -4.94
N CYS A 206 0.99 1.57 -3.63
CA CYS A 206 1.32 0.39 -2.83
C CYS A 206 0.22 -0.68 -2.98
N TRP A 207 0.02 -1.17 -4.20
CA TRP A 207 -1.06 -2.10 -4.58
C TRP A 207 -0.97 -3.46 -3.88
N TRP A 208 0.16 -3.77 -3.26
CA TRP A 208 0.38 -4.97 -2.45
C TRP A 208 -0.07 -4.78 -0.98
N TYR A 209 -0.44 -3.57 -0.57
CA TYR A 209 -1.00 -3.24 0.75
C TYR A 209 -0.17 -3.74 1.93
N ALA A 210 1.16 -3.58 1.86
CA ALA A 210 2.11 -3.96 2.91
C ALA A 210 2.02 -5.45 3.33
N GLN A 211 2.42 -5.79 4.57
CA GLN A 211 2.42 -7.17 5.07
C GLN A 211 1.02 -7.66 5.41
N SER A 212 0.58 -8.74 4.75
CA SER A 212 -0.77 -9.32 4.89
C SER A 212 -0.93 -10.63 4.11
N MET A 213 -1.99 -11.40 4.35
CA MET A 213 -2.35 -12.54 3.48
C MET A 213 -3.20 -12.05 2.29
N GLY A 214 -2.72 -12.25 1.06
CA GLY A 214 -3.41 -11.83 -0.16
C GLY A 214 -3.79 -10.34 -0.18
N GLN A 215 -4.82 -10.00 -0.97
CA GLN A 215 -5.35 -8.63 -1.06
C GLN A 215 -6.25 -8.29 0.13
N ARG A 216 -5.68 -7.68 1.18
CA ARG A 216 -6.43 -7.29 2.39
C ARG A 216 -7.51 -6.26 2.11
N ALA A 217 -7.27 -5.37 1.15
CA ALA A 217 -8.18 -4.28 0.84
C ALA A 217 -9.50 -4.74 0.20
N LEU A 218 -9.62 -6.00 -0.23
CA LEU A 218 -10.85 -6.57 -0.79
C LEU A 218 -11.68 -7.35 0.23
N VAL A 219 -11.17 -7.62 1.43
CA VAL A 219 -11.80 -8.54 2.40
C VAL A 219 -13.23 -8.14 2.75
N GLN A 220 -13.48 -6.86 3.04
CA GLN A 220 -14.81 -6.36 3.37
C GLN A 220 -15.80 -6.46 2.20
N SER A 221 -15.31 -6.46 0.95
CA SER A 221 -16.15 -6.66 -0.23
C SER A 221 -16.70 -8.08 -0.33
N TYR A 222 -16.18 -9.04 0.44
CA TYR A 222 -16.64 -10.43 0.42
C TYR A 222 -18.09 -10.57 0.90
N ALA A 223 -18.57 -9.65 1.75
CA ALA A 223 -19.98 -9.59 2.12
C ALA A 223 -20.88 -9.32 0.90
N VAL A 224 -20.43 -8.46 -0.02
CA VAL A 224 -21.11 -8.19 -1.30
C VAL A 224 -20.97 -9.39 -2.24
N MET A 225 -19.76 -9.94 -2.35
CA MET A 225 -19.44 -11.05 -3.25
C MET A 225 -20.02 -12.40 -2.80
N ALA A 226 -20.47 -12.53 -1.55
CA ALA A 226 -21.19 -13.71 -1.07
C ALA A 226 -22.50 -13.94 -1.83
N ILE A 227 -23.17 -12.87 -2.30
CA ILE A 227 -24.41 -12.99 -3.08
C ILE A 227 -24.16 -13.62 -4.46
N PRO A 228 -23.27 -13.12 -5.33
CA PRO A 228 -22.99 -13.78 -6.60
C PRO A 228 -22.38 -15.18 -6.41
N LEU A 229 -21.58 -15.41 -5.36
CA LEU A 229 -21.13 -16.76 -4.99
C LEU A 229 -22.31 -17.69 -4.68
N GLY A 230 -23.32 -17.24 -3.93
CA GLY A 230 -24.53 -18.03 -3.67
C GLY A 230 -25.32 -18.35 -4.93
N TYR A 231 -25.41 -17.42 -5.89
CA TYR A 231 -25.99 -17.70 -7.21
C TYR A 231 -25.17 -18.71 -8.00
N PHE A 232 -23.84 -18.69 -7.90
CA PHE A 232 -22.97 -19.71 -8.48
C PHE A 232 -23.24 -21.09 -7.88
N VAL A 233 -23.17 -21.23 -6.55
CA VAL A 233 -23.44 -22.50 -5.85
C VAL A 233 -24.83 -23.03 -6.16
N SER A 234 -25.85 -22.17 -6.11
CA SER A 234 -27.23 -22.52 -6.51
C SER A 234 -27.33 -23.01 -7.96
N SER A 235 -26.51 -22.48 -8.87
CA SER A 235 -26.54 -22.88 -10.28
C SER A 235 -25.90 -24.26 -10.53
N ILE A 236 -25.06 -24.74 -9.61
CA ILE A 236 -24.42 -26.06 -9.71
C ILE A 236 -25.41 -27.18 -9.39
N ALA A 237 -26.39 -26.93 -8.52
CA ALA A 237 -27.35 -27.95 -8.06
C ALA A 237 -28.11 -28.64 -9.21
N ASN A 238 -28.35 -27.93 -10.32
CA ASN A 238 -29.08 -28.41 -11.49
C ASN A 238 -28.17 -28.86 -12.64
N ARG A 239 -26.87 -29.08 -12.39
CA ARG A 239 -25.91 -29.56 -13.40
C ARG A 239 -25.75 -31.07 -13.34
N ALA A 240 -25.19 -31.64 -14.41
CA ALA A 240 -24.83 -33.06 -14.46
C ALA A 240 -23.94 -33.45 -13.27
N LEU A 241 -24.12 -34.66 -12.74
CA LEU A 241 -23.47 -35.12 -11.52
C LEU A 241 -21.95 -34.98 -11.57
N TRP A 242 -21.32 -35.30 -12.70
CA TRP A 242 -19.88 -35.18 -12.88
C TRP A 242 -19.39 -33.73 -12.71
N LEU A 243 -20.09 -32.75 -13.30
CA LEU A 243 -19.76 -31.32 -13.15
C LEU A 243 -19.89 -30.86 -11.70
N LYS A 244 -20.95 -31.31 -11.02
CA LYS A 244 -21.18 -30.98 -9.61
C LYS A 244 -20.03 -31.51 -8.75
N ILE A 245 -19.63 -32.76 -8.93
CA ILE A 245 -18.52 -33.38 -8.22
C ILE A 245 -17.21 -32.64 -8.53
N SER A 246 -16.87 -32.43 -9.80
CA SER A 246 -15.65 -31.75 -10.20
C SER A 246 -15.55 -30.34 -9.61
N LEU A 247 -16.61 -29.52 -9.72
CA LEU A 247 -16.61 -28.16 -9.14
C LEU A 247 -16.50 -28.17 -7.62
N THR A 248 -17.12 -29.15 -6.96
CA THR A 248 -17.04 -29.29 -5.50
C THR A 248 -15.62 -29.65 -5.07
N LEU A 249 -14.97 -30.59 -5.76
CA LEU A 249 -13.57 -30.96 -5.50
C LEU A 249 -12.62 -29.79 -5.73
N VAL A 250 -12.81 -29.00 -6.79
CA VAL A 250 -12.00 -27.81 -7.05
C VAL A 250 -12.21 -26.74 -5.98
N MET A 251 -13.45 -26.48 -5.56
CA MET A 251 -13.73 -25.55 -4.45
C MET A 251 -13.09 -26.02 -3.14
N LEU A 252 -13.18 -27.32 -2.83
CA LEU A 252 -12.57 -27.89 -1.64
C LEU A 252 -11.04 -27.79 -1.68
N PHE A 253 -10.42 -28.07 -2.84
CA PHE A 253 -8.99 -27.88 -3.05
C PHE A 253 -8.58 -26.42 -2.81
N PHE A 254 -9.32 -25.44 -3.33
CA PHE A 254 -9.04 -24.02 -3.09
C PHE A 254 -9.20 -23.59 -1.63
N ILE A 255 -10.15 -24.18 -0.90
CA ILE A 255 -10.29 -23.97 0.54
C ILE A 255 -9.07 -24.51 1.28
N ILE A 256 -8.69 -25.77 1.02
CA ILE A 256 -7.51 -26.40 1.64
C ILE A 256 -6.24 -25.59 1.31
N LEU A 257 -6.09 -25.17 0.05
CA LEU A 257 -4.95 -24.36 -0.38
C LEU A 257 -4.88 -23.03 0.38
N ASN A 258 -6.01 -22.32 0.53
CA ASN A 258 -6.07 -21.07 1.27
C ASN A 258 -5.66 -21.27 2.75
N LEU A 259 -6.24 -22.27 3.42
CA LEU A 259 -5.91 -22.59 4.81
C LEU A 259 -4.44 -22.98 4.98
N PHE A 260 -3.91 -23.79 4.07
CA PHE A 260 -2.51 -24.19 4.09
C PHE A 260 -1.58 -22.99 3.89
N GLN A 261 -1.87 -22.10 2.94
CA GLN A 261 -1.10 -20.88 2.74
C GLN A 261 -1.17 -19.94 3.96
N ALA A 262 -2.33 -19.83 4.63
CA ALA A 262 -2.46 -19.07 5.87
C ALA A 262 -1.53 -19.62 6.96
N TRP A 263 -1.50 -20.95 7.10
CA TRP A 263 -0.57 -21.63 7.99
C TRP A 263 0.90 -21.41 7.57
N GLN A 264 1.23 -21.49 6.28
CA GLN A 264 2.59 -21.24 5.79
C GLN A 264 3.06 -19.81 6.07
N LEU A 265 2.17 -18.82 5.93
CA LEU A 265 2.47 -17.42 6.27
C LEU A 265 2.78 -17.27 7.76
N ARG A 266 1.97 -17.89 8.63
CA ARG A 266 2.18 -17.87 10.09
C ARG A 266 3.50 -18.53 10.51
N ASN A 267 3.93 -19.54 9.76
CA ASN A 267 5.20 -20.24 10.00
C ASN A 267 6.39 -19.58 9.27
N ASN A 268 6.24 -18.35 8.77
CA ASN A 268 7.28 -17.61 8.04
C ASN A 268 7.83 -18.34 6.80
N ILE A 269 7.08 -19.31 6.25
CA ILE A 269 7.42 -20.03 5.02
C ILE A 269 7.09 -19.14 3.83
N LEU A 270 5.88 -18.58 3.79
CA LEU A 270 5.53 -17.50 2.87
C LEU A 270 5.92 -16.15 3.49
N SER A 271 6.39 -15.23 2.66
CA SER A 271 6.59 -13.84 3.05
C SER A 271 5.27 -13.07 2.94
N GLY A 272 5.04 -12.14 3.87
CA GLY A 272 3.86 -11.30 3.87
C GLY A 272 3.88 -10.19 2.82
N ASP A 273 4.99 -9.90 2.15
CA ASP A 273 5.15 -8.71 1.28
C ASP A 273 6.22 -8.84 0.18
N ARG A 274 7.08 -9.86 0.24
CA ARG A 274 8.25 -10.03 -0.65
C ARG A 274 8.16 -11.24 -1.59
N MET A 275 6.99 -11.84 -1.72
CA MET A 275 6.80 -13.02 -2.56
C MET A 275 7.11 -12.73 -4.04
N THR A 276 7.73 -13.69 -4.70
CA THR A 276 8.02 -13.74 -6.14
C THR A 276 7.43 -15.03 -6.72
N PHE A 277 7.37 -15.15 -8.04
CA PHE A 277 6.91 -16.38 -8.68
C PHE A 277 7.83 -17.56 -8.34
N GLU A 278 9.14 -17.35 -8.45
CA GLU A 278 10.19 -18.34 -8.21
C GLU A 278 10.12 -18.87 -6.78
N TYR A 279 10.00 -17.97 -5.80
CA TYR A 279 9.85 -18.36 -4.41
C TYR A 279 8.50 -19.04 -4.13
N TYR A 280 7.42 -18.58 -4.77
CA TYR A 280 6.11 -19.21 -4.62
C TYR A 280 6.14 -20.67 -5.10
N ILE A 281 6.69 -20.94 -6.29
CA ILE A 281 6.85 -22.30 -6.81
C ILE A 281 7.73 -23.15 -5.88
N LYS A 282 8.85 -22.59 -5.40
CA LYS A 282 9.76 -23.29 -4.49
C LYS A 282 9.11 -23.67 -3.15
N SER A 283 8.24 -22.80 -2.63
CA SER A 283 7.55 -22.98 -1.34
C SER A 283 6.18 -23.66 -1.46
N PHE A 284 5.68 -23.91 -2.67
CA PHE A 284 4.37 -24.50 -2.89
C PHE A 284 4.26 -25.90 -2.26
N GLY A 285 3.26 -26.11 -1.40
CA GLY A 285 3.05 -27.38 -0.69
C GLY A 285 4.11 -27.72 0.37
N LYS A 286 5.05 -26.81 0.69
CA LYS A 286 6.13 -27.08 1.65
C LYS A 286 5.76 -26.69 3.07
N THR A 287 6.19 -27.51 4.04
CA THR A 287 6.01 -27.24 5.48
C THR A 287 7.26 -26.68 6.16
N LYS A 288 8.38 -26.60 5.44
CA LYS A 288 9.64 -25.95 5.85
C LYS A 288 10.33 -25.37 4.61
N ILE A 289 11.15 -24.34 4.79
CA ILE A 289 11.92 -23.71 3.70
C ILE A 289 13.37 -23.53 4.11
N ASN A 290 14.29 -23.79 3.18
CA ASN A 290 15.71 -23.59 3.43
C ASN A 290 16.05 -22.10 3.43
N LYS A 291 16.99 -21.68 4.28
CA LYS A 291 17.44 -20.28 4.33
C LYS A 291 17.96 -19.80 2.97
N ALA A 292 18.65 -20.66 2.23
CA ALA A 292 19.18 -20.35 0.91
C ALA A 292 18.08 -20.00 -0.11
N ASP A 293 16.89 -20.60 -0.01
CA ASP A 293 15.78 -20.34 -0.94
C ASP A 293 15.19 -18.94 -0.74
N ARG A 294 15.38 -18.32 0.44
CA ARG A 294 14.91 -16.94 0.72
C ARG A 294 15.57 -15.88 -0.16
N LYS A 295 16.66 -16.21 -0.87
CA LYS A 295 17.26 -15.33 -1.88
C LYS A 295 16.35 -15.11 -3.10
N LEU A 296 15.36 -15.98 -3.31
CA LEU A 296 14.38 -15.83 -4.39
C LEU A 296 13.29 -14.81 -4.05
N LEU A 297 13.16 -14.39 -2.79
CA LEU A 297 12.23 -13.32 -2.40
C LEU A 297 12.72 -11.97 -2.95
N LEU A 298 11.80 -11.01 -3.10
CA LEU A 298 12.16 -9.61 -3.33
C LEU A 298 13.12 -9.12 -2.25
N ILE A 299 13.98 -8.15 -2.57
CA ILE A 299 14.93 -7.60 -1.61
C ILE A 299 14.20 -7.03 -0.37
N ASN A 300 14.82 -7.21 0.80
CA ASN A 300 14.26 -6.72 2.05
C ASN A 300 14.51 -5.22 2.21
N ARG A 301 13.53 -4.39 1.83
CA ARG A 301 13.57 -2.93 2.07
C ARG A 301 13.02 -2.61 3.46
N PHE A 302 13.74 -3.01 4.51
CA PHE A 302 13.28 -2.83 5.89
C PHE A 302 13.04 -1.33 6.20
N PHE A 303 11.83 -0.99 6.62
CA PHE A 303 11.42 0.41 6.86
C PHE A 303 11.73 0.92 8.27
N GLY A 304 12.20 0.04 9.17
CA GLY A 304 12.36 0.36 10.58
C GLY A 304 13.70 1.03 10.92
N GLY A 305 13.88 2.29 10.51
CA GLY A 305 14.74 3.32 11.13
C GLY A 305 16.23 3.04 11.41
N LEU A 306 16.71 1.83 11.27
CA LEU A 306 18.09 1.42 11.49
C LEU A 306 18.94 1.85 10.29
N LYS A 307 20.21 2.19 10.57
CA LYS A 307 21.22 2.45 9.54
C LYS A 307 21.23 1.25 8.59
N GLU A 308 20.88 1.49 7.33
CA GLU A 308 21.01 0.47 6.30
C GLU A 308 22.51 0.19 6.15
N THR A 309 22.89 -1.08 6.18
CA THR A 309 24.28 -1.49 5.99
C THR A 309 24.27 -2.56 4.92
N MET A 310 25.04 -2.35 3.87
CA MET A 310 25.24 -3.38 2.85
C MET A 310 26.17 -4.44 3.44
N THR A 311 25.63 -5.62 3.72
CA THR A 311 26.39 -6.69 4.39
C THR A 311 27.20 -7.58 3.44
N ASN A 312 26.94 -7.50 2.13
CA ASN A 312 27.66 -8.28 1.13
C ASN A 312 27.67 -7.55 -0.22
N GLU A 313 28.86 -7.34 -0.77
CA GLU A 313 29.09 -6.73 -2.09
C GLU A 313 29.25 -7.79 -3.19
N ASN A 314 29.48 -9.05 -2.82
CA ASN A 314 29.79 -10.11 -3.77
C ASN A 314 28.61 -10.38 -4.71
N GLY A 315 28.87 -10.29 -6.01
CA GLY A 315 27.89 -10.51 -7.07
C GLY A 315 27.13 -9.26 -7.51
N LEU A 316 27.42 -8.09 -6.96
CA LEU A 316 26.92 -6.80 -7.45
C LEU A 316 27.97 -6.11 -8.32
N THR A 317 27.51 -5.39 -9.34
CA THR A 317 28.40 -4.59 -10.19
C THR A 317 28.67 -3.26 -9.52
N LYS A 318 29.94 -2.97 -9.20
CA LYS A 318 30.33 -1.69 -8.58
C LYS A 318 30.58 -0.64 -9.67
N LYS A 319 29.95 0.53 -9.54
CA LYS A 319 30.20 1.69 -10.42
C LYS A 319 30.32 2.97 -9.60
N ILE A 320 31.40 3.72 -9.82
CA ILE A 320 31.52 5.09 -9.28
C ILE A 320 30.73 5.99 -10.21
N VAL A 321 29.67 6.62 -9.69
CA VAL A 321 28.77 7.46 -10.50
C VAL A 321 29.00 8.94 -10.31
N TYR A 322 29.65 9.34 -9.21
CA TYR A 322 29.96 10.73 -8.94
C TYR A 322 31.17 10.88 -8.02
N THR A 323 32.04 11.83 -8.35
CA THR A 323 33.10 12.32 -7.47
C THR A 323 33.15 13.84 -7.55
N ASN A 324 33.35 14.49 -6.40
CA ASN A 324 33.58 15.92 -6.32
C ASN A 324 34.61 16.21 -5.22
N SER A 325 35.84 16.49 -5.64
CA SER A 325 36.94 16.96 -4.78
C SER A 325 36.91 18.47 -4.57
N PHE A 326 35.85 19.16 -5.02
CA PHE A 326 35.68 20.61 -4.90
C PHE A 326 36.82 21.46 -5.49
N GLU A 327 37.63 20.91 -6.40
CA GLU A 327 38.71 21.63 -7.09
C GLU A 327 38.19 22.60 -8.17
N LYS A 328 37.13 22.18 -8.88
CA LYS A 328 36.62 22.89 -10.08
C LYS A 328 35.39 23.78 -9.79
N THR A 329 35.01 23.93 -8.53
CA THR A 329 33.88 24.77 -8.14
C THR A 329 34.26 26.24 -8.18
N ASN A 330 34.06 26.93 -9.30
CA ASN A 330 33.99 28.41 -9.29
C ASN A 330 32.95 28.79 -8.22
N HIS A 331 33.31 29.39 -7.07
CA HIS A 331 32.52 30.28 -6.18
C HIS A 331 33.08 30.37 -4.73
N ALA A 332 32.62 31.41 -4.02
CA ALA A 332 33.07 31.97 -2.72
C ALA A 332 33.20 31.05 -1.49
N HIS A 333 33.02 29.74 -1.65
CA HIS A 333 32.99 28.75 -0.58
C HIS A 333 34.07 27.66 -0.75
N GLN A 334 35.09 27.92 -1.56
CA GLN A 334 36.31 27.13 -1.60
C GLN A 334 37.32 27.64 -0.58
N SER A 335 38.00 26.73 0.11
CA SER A 335 39.10 27.06 1.01
C SER A 335 40.33 26.22 0.73
N ASN A 336 41.51 26.83 0.80
CA ASN A 336 42.80 26.14 0.76
C ASN A 336 43.39 25.88 2.15
N ARG A 337 42.68 26.27 3.23
CA ARG A 337 43.15 26.20 4.62
C ARG A 337 43.23 24.76 5.14
N TYR A 338 42.11 24.05 5.07
CA TYR A 338 42.02 22.64 5.40
C TYR A 338 41.54 21.90 4.16
N LYS A 339 42.30 20.91 3.70
CA LYS A 339 42.03 20.13 2.48
C LYS A 339 42.40 18.68 2.73
N HIS A 340 41.61 17.75 2.23
CA HIS A 340 41.86 16.32 2.38
C HIS A 340 42.65 15.81 1.17
N SER A 341 42.21 16.17 -0.03
CA SER A 341 42.92 15.93 -1.28
C SER A 341 43.02 17.22 -2.10
N GLY A 342 43.85 17.22 -3.15
CA GLY A 342 43.98 18.38 -4.03
C GLY A 342 44.48 19.66 -3.35
N ASN A 343 43.98 20.81 -3.82
CA ASN A 343 44.35 22.15 -3.37
C ASN A 343 43.24 22.86 -2.60
N TYR A 344 41.99 22.43 -2.73
CA TYR A 344 40.81 23.11 -2.20
C TYR A 344 39.81 22.14 -1.56
N SER A 345 39.06 22.63 -0.58
CA SER A 345 37.89 21.95 -0.02
C SER A 345 36.69 22.90 0.00
N LEU A 346 35.49 22.35 0.22
CA LEU A 346 34.28 23.13 0.44
C LEU A 346 34.23 23.61 1.90
N VAL A 347 34.18 24.92 2.13
CA VAL A 347 33.84 25.49 3.43
C VAL A 347 32.36 25.87 3.45
N MET A 348 31.62 25.40 4.45
CA MET A 348 30.23 25.79 4.67
C MET A 348 30.09 26.54 5.98
N ASP A 349 29.34 27.65 5.93
CA ASP A 349 29.00 28.50 7.07
C ASP A 349 27.55 29.01 6.94
N SER A 350 27.19 30.10 7.62
CA SER A 350 25.84 30.68 7.54
C SER A 350 25.39 31.16 6.15
N SER A 351 26.31 31.35 5.21
CA SER A 351 26.05 31.85 3.85
C SER A 351 25.63 30.76 2.86
N ILE A 352 25.90 29.48 3.16
CA ILE A 352 25.58 28.34 2.29
C ILE A 352 24.86 27.23 3.06
N SER A 353 23.62 26.95 2.66
CA SER A 353 22.80 25.90 3.29
C SER A 353 22.93 24.53 2.63
N TYR A 354 23.29 24.46 1.35
CA TYR A 354 23.37 23.21 0.61
C TYR A 354 24.68 23.14 -0.17
N SER A 355 25.39 22.01 -0.07
CA SER A 355 26.56 21.78 -0.90
C SER A 355 26.15 21.56 -2.36
N PRO A 356 27.06 21.80 -3.33
CA PRO A 356 27.01 21.08 -4.58
C PRO A 356 26.89 19.58 -4.30
N GLY A 357 25.97 18.90 -4.98
CA GLY A 357 25.63 17.51 -4.71
C GLY A 357 25.37 16.73 -5.98
N TYR A 358 25.11 15.43 -5.81
CA TYR A 358 24.76 14.53 -6.90
C TYR A 358 23.25 14.46 -7.04
N THR A 359 22.73 14.55 -8.26
CA THR A 359 21.34 14.30 -8.60
C THR A 359 21.27 13.48 -9.86
N GLU A 360 20.64 12.31 -9.80
CA GLU A 360 20.52 11.39 -10.93
C GLU A 360 19.16 10.69 -10.90
N LYS A 361 18.57 10.43 -12.07
CA LYS A 361 17.30 9.71 -12.17
C LYS A 361 17.53 8.22 -11.97
N TYR A 362 16.55 7.52 -11.41
CA TYR A 362 16.67 6.09 -11.14
C TYR A 362 17.05 5.27 -12.38
N LYS A 363 16.40 5.54 -13.51
CA LYS A 363 16.68 4.86 -14.78
C LYS A 363 18.12 5.01 -15.29
N ASP A 364 18.80 6.07 -14.87
CA ASP A 364 20.17 6.40 -15.29
C ASP A 364 21.19 5.83 -14.26
N ILE A 365 20.70 5.41 -13.08
CA ILE A 365 21.45 4.69 -12.04
C ILE A 365 21.51 3.19 -12.34
N THR A 366 20.35 2.56 -12.58
CA THR A 366 20.22 1.12 -12.81
C THR A 366 18.96 0.80 -13.61
N ASP A 367 18.99 -0.31 -14.36
CA ASP A 367 17.83 -0.90 -15.01
C ASP A 367 17.16 -2.00 -14.16
N LYS A 368 17.72 -2.32 -12.98
CA LYS A 368 17.24 -3.36 -12.07
C LYS A 368 16.18 -2.85 -11.09
N ASP A 369 15.54 -3.79 -10.39
CA ASP A 369 14.52 -3.51 -9.37
C ASP A 369 15.04 -2.74 -8.15
N TYR A 370 16.34 -2.81 -7.89
CA TYR A 370 17.00 -2.05 -6.82
C TYR A 370 18.47 -1.78 -7.16
N ALA A 371 19.04 -0.80 -6.47
CA ALA A 371 20.48 -0.64 -6.35
C ALA A 371 20.82 -0.27 -4.90
N TRP A 372 22.01 -0.65 -4.45
CA TRP A 372 22.63 -0.07 -3.28
C TRP A 372 23.42 1.16 -3.68
N ILE A 373 23.36 2.20 -2.86
CA ILE A 373 24.11 3.43 -2.99
C ILE A 373 25.01 3.53 -1.76
N ARG A 374 26.31 3.69 -1.98
CA ARG A 374 27.25 4.11 -0.94
C ARG A 374 27.66 5.53 -1.23
N ALA A 375 27.26 6.43 -0.36
CA ALA A 375 27.69 7.82 -0.39
C ALA A 375 28.74 8.03 0.70
N SER A 376 29.86 8.65 0.36
CA SER A 376 30.88 9.02 1.35
C SER A 376 31.40 10.43 1.13
N ILE A 377 31.86 11.05 2.20
CA ILE A 377 32.43 12.39 2.18
C ILE A 377 33.38 12.55 3.37
N TRP A 378 34.44 13.33 3.18
CA TRP A 378 35.33 13.73 4.26
C TRP A 378 34.84 15.03 4.90
N VAL A 379 34.91 15.09 6.23
CA VAL A 379 34.49 16.26 7.00
C VAL A 379 35.58 16.64 8.01
N TYR A 380 35.85 17.94 8.12
CA TYR A 380 36.82 18.50 9.05
C TYR A 380 36.15 19.55 9.94
N PRO A 381 35.76 19.19 11.17
CA PRO A 381 35.17 20.12 12.11
C PRO A 381 36.25 21.02 12.75
N VAL A 382 36.06 22.33 12.67
CA VAL A 382 36.89 23.34 13.37
C VAL A 382 36.26 23.83 14.68
N HIS A 383 35.04 23.39 14.96
CA HIS A 383 34.30 23.68 16.18
C HIS A 383 33.68 22.39 16.72
N GLU A 384 33.43 22.33 18.03
CA GLU A 384 32.77 21.16 18.64
C GLU A 384 31.45 20.84 17.93
N THR A 385 31.19 19.55 17.73
CA THR A 385 30.06 19.02 16.95
C THR A 385 28.69 19.48 17.43
N LYS A 386 28.54 19.80 18.73
CA LYS A 386 27.31 20.37 19.30
C LYS A 386 26.91 21.72 18.67
N TRP A 387 27.87 22.46 18.12
CA TRP A 387 27.66 23.74 17.44
C TRP A 387 27.48 23.61 15.92
N VAL A 388 27.76 22.42 15.37
CA VAL A 388 27.64 22.12 13.94
C VAL A 388 26.29 21.48 13.67
N LYS A 389 25.38 22.20 13.00
CA LYS A 389 24.04 21.71 12.65
C LYS A 389 23.94 21.27 11.19
N GLY A 390 24.88 20.42 10.75
CA GLY A 390 24.88 19.86 9.39
C GLY A 390 24.33 18.43 9.33
N SER A 391 23.91 18.00 8.14
CA SER A 391 23.53 16.62 7.86
C SER A 391 24.08 16.19 6.50
N PHE A 392 24.69 15.02 6.43
CA PHE A 392 24.98 14.36 5.16
C PHE A 392 23.74 13.58 4.72
N VAL A 393 23.17 13.92 3.56
CA VAL A 393 21.84 13.50 3.13
C VAL A 393 21.92 12.58 1.92
N VAL A 394 21.15 11.48 1.98
CA VAL A 394 20.80 10.63 0.83
C VAL A 394 19.28 10.45 0.82
N THR A 395 18.63 10.81 -0.29
CA THR A 395 17.17 10.73 -0.41
C THR A 395 16.75 10.53 -1.85
N PHE A 396 15.57 9.96 -2.06
CA PHE A 396 14.89 10.06 -3.35
C PHE A 396 13.93 11.25 -3.36
N SER A 397 13.60 11.75 -4.54
CA SER A 397 12.61 12.80 -4.76
C SER A 397 11.55 12.37 -5.78
N HIS A 398 10.28 12.54 -5.41
CA HIS A 398 9.13 12.32 -6.30
C HIS A 398 8.30 13.61 -6.37
N GLY A 399 8.13 14.17 -7.57
CA GLY A 399 7.41 15.43 -7.76
C GLY A 399 7.99 16.59 -6.93
N GLY A 400 9.32 16.64 -6.78
CA GLY A 400 10.04 17.66 -6.00
C GLY A 400 10.01 17.46 -4.48
N LYS A 401 9.35 16.41 -3.96
CA LYS A 401 9.28 16.11 -2.52
C LYS A 401 10.16 14.92 -2.16
N ALA A 402 10.90 15.04 -1.07
CA ALA A 402 11.78 13.98 -0.59
C ALA A 402 11.00 12.77 -0.04
N TYR A 403 11.48 11.55 -0.33
CA TYR A 403 11.03 10.32 0.31
C TYR A 403 12.18 9.34 0.51
N LYS A 404 11.99 8.43 1.48
CA LYS A 404 13.06 7.58 2.03
C LYS A 404 14.31 8.44 2.33
N TYR A 405 14.10 9.49 3.12
CA TYR A 405 15.15 10.40 3.56
C TYR A 405 16.05 9.72 4.61
N ARG A 406 17.36 9.73 4.39
CA ARG A 406 18.38 9.17 5.30
C ARG A 406 19.49 10.18 5.50
N THR A 407 19.95 10.31 6.73
CA THR A 407 21.03 11.25 7.09
C THR A 407 22.01 10.67 8.08
N ILE A 408 23.24 11.19 8.02
CA ILE A 408 24.14 11.25 9.18
C ILE A 408 24.14 12.70 9.64
N ASP A 409 23.58 12.94 10.82
CA ASP A 409 23.60 14.26 11.44
C ASP A 409 24.97 14.49 12.10
N LEU A 410 25.67 15.55 11.71
CA LEU A 410 27.06 15.79 12.08
C LEU A 410 27.25 16.03 13.60
N ASN A 411 26.21 16.53 14.28
CA ASN A 411 26.20 16.71 15.72
C ASN A 411 26.01 15.40 16.51
N MET A 412 25.58 14.33 15.84
CA MET A 412 25.42 12.99 16.42
C MET A 412 26.49 12.01 15.95
N ALA A 413 27.31 12.43 14.98
CA ALA A 413 28.45 11.66 14.51
C ALA A 413 29.62 11.79 15.49
N ASP A 414 30.37 10.70 15.65
CA ASP A 414 31.62 10.69 16.39
C ASP A 414 32.72 11.29 15.49
N LEU A 415 32.93 12.61 15.60
CA LEU A 415 33.90 13.35 14.81
C LEU A 415 35.02 13.88 15.71
N THR A 416 36.27 13.59 15.35
CA THR A 416 37.43 14.18 16.02
C THR A 416 37.64 15.62 15.54
N LEU A 417 37.75 16.54 16.50
CA LEU A 417 37.99 17.96 16.23
C LEU A 417 39.35 18.16 15.58
N HIS A 418 39.43 19.02 14.56
CA HIS A 418 40.67 19.32 13.83
C HIS A 418 41.31 18.12 13.12
N GLU A 419 40.52 17.11 12.79
CA GLU A 419 40.94 15.97 11.97
C GLU A 419 39.94 15.71 10.83
N TRP A 420 40.43 15.07 9.76
CA TRP A 420 39.58 14.62 8.68
C TRP A 420 38.88 13.32 9.08
N ASN A 421 37.55 13.36 9.07
CA ASN A 421 36.69 12.23 9.43
C ASN A 421 35.95 11.77 8.18
N LYS A 422 35.97 10.46 7.88
CA LYS A 422 35.22 9.91 6.75
C LYS A 422 33.82 9.51 7.19
N LEU A 423 32.81 10.15 6.61
CA LEU A 423 31.41 9.73 6.74
C LEU A 423 31.05 8.81 5.60
N THR A 424 30.35 7.72 5.90
CA THR A 424 29.84 6.77 4.90
C THR A 424 28.43 6.35 5.26
N LEU A 425 27.54 6.44 4.27
CA LEU A 425 26.14 6.07 4.36
C LEU A 425 25.83 5.06 3.24
N ASP A 426 25.42 3.86 3.64
CA ASP A 426 24.82 2.88 2.73
C ASP A 426 23.30 3.13 2.66
N TYR A 427 22.76 3.03 1.46
CA TYR A 427 21.38 3.35 1.15
C TYR A 427 20.85 2.38 0.11
N LEU A 428 19.87 1.57 0.47
CA LEU A 428 19.15 0.75 -0.49
C LEU A 428 18.12 1.62 -1.21
N THR A 429 17.95 1.52 -2.53
CA THR A 429 16.87 2.28 -3.19
C THR A 429 15.48 1.92 -2.62
N PRO A 430 14.53 2.87 -2.54
CA PRO A 430 13.14 2.54 -2.19
C PRO A 430 12.52 1.63 -3.26
N GLU A 431 11.25 1.22 -3.07
CA GLU A 431 10.46 0.85 -4.24
C GLU A 431 10.19 2.12 -5.03
N VAL A 432 11.04 2.36 -6.02
CA VAL A 432 11.05 3.58 -6.80
C VAL A 432 9.74 3.67 -7.56
N ARG A 433 9.06 4.81 -7.43
CA ARG A 433 7.72 4.99 -7.97
C ARG A 433 7.76 5.25 -9.47
N SER A 434 8.72 6.06 -9.89
CA SER A 434 8.93 6.41 -11.29
C SER A 434 10.40 6.23 -11.65
N PRO A 435 10.73 5.70 -12.83
CA PRO A 435 12.11 5.69 -13.33
C PRO A 435 12.72 7.10 -13.44
N ASN A 436 11.90 8.15 -13.43
CA ASN A 436 12.32 9.55 -13.41
C ASN A 436 12.47 10.14 -11.99
N ASP A 437 12.22 9.37 -10.93
CA ASP A 437 12.50 9.81 -9.57
C ASP A 437 14.01 9.98 -9.38
N GLU A 438 14.39 11.04 -8.68
CA GLU A 438 15.78 11.47 -8.56
C GLU A 438 16.39 11.03 -7.23
N LEU A 439 17.51 10.33 -7.26
CA LEU A 439 18.41 10.22 -6.12
C LEU A 439 19.12 11.55 -5.90
N LYS A 440 19.20 12.02 -4.66
CA LYS A 440 19.93 13.22 -4.27
C LYS A 440 20.90 12.91 -3.13
N VAL A 441 22.16 13.29 -3.31
CA VAL A 441 23.23 13.18 -2.32
C VAL A 441 23.88 14.53 -2.12
N TYR A 442 23.80 15.10 -0.92
CA TYR A 442 24.30 16.44 -0.63
C TYR A 442 24.49 16.66 0.88
N ILE A 443 25.13 17.76 1.26
CA ILE A 443 25.20 18.23 2.63
C ILE A 443 24.14 19.31 2.84
N TRP A 444 23.35 19.17 3.91
CA TRP A 444 22.46 20.23 4.39
C TRP A 444 23.05 20.89 5.63
N ASN A 445 23.58 22.10 5.48
CA ASN A 445 24.09 22.90 6.58
C ASN A 445 22.99 23.82 7.14
N ARG A 446 22.71 23.69 8.44
CA ARG A 446 21.85 24.60 9.22
C ARG A 446 22.64 25.34 10.30
N GLY A 447 23.95 25.10 10.35
CA GLY A 447 24.87 25.73 11.29
C GLY A 447 25.29 27.13 10.83
N LYS A 448 25.82 27.91 11.77
CA LYS A 448 26.39 29.25 11.51
C LYS A 448 27.91 29.28 11.60
N LYS A 449 28.52 28.14 11.91
CA LYS A 449 29.94 27.99 12.17
C LYS A 449 30.57 27.24 11.01
N GLU A 450 31.82 27.58 10.71
CA GLU A 450 32.56 26.98 9.61
C GLU A 450 32.73 25.47 9.83
N ILE A 451 32.60 24.73 8.75
CA ILE A 451 32.95 23.31 8.66
C ILE A 451 33.39 23.02 7.24
N TYR A 452 34.38 22.14 7.09
CA TYR A 452 35.02 21.88 5.82
C TYR A 452 34.66 20.47 5.36
N PHE A 453 34.45 20.32 4.06
CA PHE A 453 34.09 19.06 3.42
C PHE A 453 34.92 18.84 2.18
N ASP A 454 35.26 17.58 1.92
CA ASP A 454 36.06 17.22 0.76
C ASP A 454 35.71 15.83 0.24
N ASP A 455 36.07 15.56 -1.01
CA ASP A 455 35.99 14.25 -1.67
C ASP A 455 34.62 13.57 -1.50
N LEU A 456 33.55 14.24 -1.96
CA LEU A 456 32.22 13.63 -2.04
C LEU A 456 32.22 12.55 -3.14
N GLU A 457 31.94 11.31 -2.76
CA GLU A 457 31.89 10.16 -3.65
C GLU A 457 30.54 9.44 -3.53
N VAL A 458 29.99 9.04 -4.68
CA VAL A 458 28.78 8.20 -4.76
C VAL A 458 29.09 6.98 -5.62
N ILE A 459 28.86 5.81 -5.04
CA ILE A 459 29.06 4.51 -5.66
C ILE A 459 27.72 3.77 -5.70
N THR A 460 27.44 3.11 -6.81
CA THR A 460 26.26 2.25 -6.99
C THR A 460 26.69 0.78 -7.05
N PHE A 461 25.84 -0.10 -6.53
CA PHE A 461 25.98 -1.55 -6.60
C PHE A 461 24.64 -2.17 -7.02
N ASP A 462 24.59 -2.83 -8.17
CA ASP A 462 23.36 -3.43 -8.72
C ASP A 462 23.52 -4.86 -9.28
#